data_AF-A0A7V6ISR7-F1
#
_entry.id   AF-A0A7V6ISR7-F1
#
_cell.length_a   1.000
_cell.length_b   1.000
_cell.length_c   1.000
_cell.angle_alpha   90.00
_cell.angle_beta   90.00
_cell.angle_gamma   90.00
#
_symmetry.space_group_name_H-M   'P 1'
#
loop_
_entity.id
_entity.type
_entity.pdbx_description
1 polymer ?
#
loop_
_entity_poly.entity_id
_entity_poly.type
_entity_poly.pdbx_seq_one_letter_code
_entity_poly.pdbx_strand_id
1 'polypeptide(L)' 'MNRSHKQQLERLKAQNEYDNKDLEIAEELLKQKDPAFHEEVKAVRDKIKSIINLEDEK' A
#
# COMPACT_ATOMS: atom_id res chain seq x y z
N MET A 1 -15.97 0.85 8.29
CA MET A 1 -14.87 0.39 7.42
C MET A 1 -15.42 -0.51 6.31
N ASN A 2 -15.13 -0.21 5.04
CA ASN A 2 -15.43 -1.10 3.92
C ASN A 2 -14.56 -2.36 4.05
N ARG A 3 -15.18 -3.55 4.16
CA ARG A 3 -14.45 -4.84 4.24
C ARG A 3 -13.44 -5.04 3.11
N SER A 4 -13.72 -4.49 1.93
CA SER A 4 -12.85 -4.57 0.76
C SER A 4 -11.48 -3.90 0.96
N HIS A 5 -11.45 -2.73 1.60
CA HIS A 5 -10.21 -1.96 1.76
C HIS A 5 -9.23 -2.63 2.74
N LYS A 6 -9.77 -3.25 3.79
CA LYS A 6 -8.96 -4.01 4.75
C LYS A 6 -8.31 -5.23 4.09
N GLN A 7 -9.07 -5.95 3.27
CA GLN A 7 -8.53 -7.09 2.51
C GLN A 7 -7.46 -6.68 1.50
N GLN A 8 -7.63 -5.54 0.82
CA GLN A 8 -6.60 -5.00 -0.07
C GLN A 8 -5.31 -4.68 0.69
N LEU A 9 -5.40 -4.04 1.86
CA LEU A 9 -4.24 -3.77 2.71
C LEU A 9 -3.54 -5.06 3.18
N GLU A 10 -4.29 -6.07 3.60
CA GLU A 10 -3.73 -7.36 4.01
C GLU A 10 -3.03 -8.08 2.85
N ARG A 11 -3.60 -8.00 1.64
CA ARG A 11 -3.00 -8.55 0.43
C ARG A 11 -1.66 -7.87 0.11
N LEU A 12 -1.62 -6.52 0.15
CA LEU A 12 -0.39 -5.75 -0.02
C LEU A 12 0.67 -6.11 1.03
N LYS A 13 0.27 -6.33 2.28
CA LYS A 13 1.23 -6.75 3.33
C LYS A 13 1.79 -8.15 3.13
N ALA A 14 1.01 -9.05 2.54
CA ALA A 14 1.39 -10.44 2.32
C ALA A 14 2.19 -10.69 1.03
N GLN A 15 2.18 -9.74 0.09
CA GLN A 15 2.96 -9.82 -1.15
C GLN A 15 4.44 -9.49 -0.90
N ASN A 16 5.33 -10.18 -1.63
CA ASN A 16 6.78 -9.97 -1.60
C ASN A 16 7.29 -9.07 -2.72
N GLU A 17 6.59 -9.07 -3.86
CA GLU A 17 6.88 -8.23 -5.01
C GLU A 17 5.79 -7.18 -5.10
N TYR A 18 6.20 -5.96 -5.43
CA TYR A 18 5.31 -4.82 -5.52
C TYR A 18 5.46 -4.17 -6.89
N ASP A 19 4.33 -3.82 -7.49
CA ASP A 19 4.33 -3.10 -8.76
C ASP A 19 3.63 -1.74 -8.66
N ASN A 20 3.70 -0.94 -9.73
CA ASN A 20 3.09 0.39 -9.75
C ASN A 20 1.58 0.37 -9.43
N LYS A 21 0.86 -0.72 -9.73
CA LYS A 21 -0.57 -0.84 -9.36
C LYS A 21 -0.76 -1.01 -7.87
N ASP A 22 0.15 -1.71 -7.19
CA ASP A 22 0.12 -1.85 -5.72
C ASP A 22 0.30 -0.48 -5.04
N LEU A 23 1.15 0.37 -5.63
CA LEU A 23 1.32 1.76 -5.19
C LEU A 23 0.03 2.56 -5.38
N GLU A 24 -0.60 2.47 -6.55
CA GLU A 24 -1.90 3.13 -6.82
C GLU A 24 -2.99 2.69 -5.84
N ILE A 25 -3.07 1.38 -5.54
CA ILE A 25 -4.01 0.85 -4.54
C ILE A 25 -3.72 1.43 -3.16
N ALA A 26 -2.45 1.45 -2.72
CA ALA A 26 -2.08 2.03 -1.43
C ALA A 26 -2.42 3.53 -1.35
N GLU A 27 -2.24 4.29 -2.43
CA GLU A 27 -2.63 5.70 -2.49
C GLU A 27 -4.15 5.90 -2.46
N GLU A 28 -4.92 5.00 -3.08
CA GLU A 28 -6.38 5.02 -2.98
C GLU A 28 -6.86 4.71 -1.56
N LEU A 29 -6.25 3.72 -0.91
CA LEU A 29 -6.53 3.35 0.47
C LEU A 29 -6.21 4.49 1.45
N LEU A 30 -5.20 5.32 1.18
CA LEU A 30 -4.87 6.50 2.00
C LEU A 30 -5.95 7.60 1.99
N LYS A 31 -6.81 7.63 0.96
CA LYS A 31 -7.93 8.59 0.88
C LYS A 31 -9.04 8.30 1.89
N GLN A 32 -9.00 7.15 2.57
CA GLN A 32 -9.94 6.82 3.64
C GLN A 32 -9.77 7.78 4.83
N LYS A 33 -10.88 8.25 5.41
CA LYS A 33 -10.92 9.14 6.58
C LYS A 33 -10.66 8.42 7.92
N ASP A 34 -10.14 7.20 7.88
CA ASP A 34 -9.92 6.40 9.08
C ASP A 34 -8.45 6.52 9.51
N PRO A 35 -8.15 7.15 10.67
CA PRO A 35 -6.77 7.47 11.05
C PRO A 35 -5.92 6.23 11.35
N ALA A 36 -6.51 5.22 11.99
CA ALA A 36 -5.80 3.97 12.29
C ALA A 36 -5.44 3.23 11.00
N PHE A 37 -6.38 3.15 10.06
CA PHE A 37 -6.14 2.57 8.74
C PHE A 37 -5.12 3.40 7.93
N HIS A 38 -5.18 4.73 8.01
CA HIS A 38 -4.29 5.62 7.29
C HIS A 38 -2.82 5.41 7.67
N GLU A 39 -2.51 5.26 8.96
CA GLU A 39 -1.13 4.98 9.40
C GLU A 39 -0.61 3.65 8.84
N GLU A 40 -1.44 2.60 8.87
CA GLU A 40 -1.06 1.29 8.35
C GLU A 40 -0.82 1.32 6.83
N VAL A 41 -1.71 1.96 6.08
CA VAL A 41 -1.58 2.08 4.62
C VAL A 41 -0.35 2.93 4.27
N LYS A 42 -0.08 4.00 5.03
CA LYS A 42 1.09 4.86 4.80
C LYS A 42 2.39 4.08 4.91
N ALA A 43 2.53 3.24 5.94
CA ALA A 43 3.70 2.38 6.12
C ALA A 43 3.89 1.41 4.93
N VAL A 44 2.79 0.83 4.44
CA VAL A 44 2.82 -0.07 3.27
C VAL A 44 3.17 0.70 2.00
N ARG A 45 2.60 1.88 1.77
CA ARG A 45 2.92 2.75 0.62
C ARG A 45 4.40 3.12 0.58
N ASP A 46 4.97 3.55 1.70
CA ASP A 46 6.40 3.89 1.77
C ASP A 46 7.28 2.67 1.48
N LYS A 47 6.92 1.49 1.98
CA LYS A 47 7.62 0.24 1.67
C LYS A 47 7.56 -0.08 0.16
N ILE A 48 6.37 -0.02 -0.43
CA ILE A 48 6.16 -0.23 -1.88
C ILE A 48 7.02 0.73 -2.68
N LYS A 49 6.95 2.03 -2.36
CA LYS A 49 7.70 3.06 -3.05
C LYS A 49 9.20 2.85 -2.94
N SER A 50 9.70 2.44 -1.78
CA SER A 50 11.11 2.11 -1.61
C SER A 50 11.54 0.92 -2.46
N ILE A 51 10.69 -0.10 -2.62
CA ILE A 51 11.01 -1.29 -3.41
C ILE A 51 11.02 -0.96 -4.90
N ILE A 52 9.96 -0.30 -5.40
CA ILE A 52 9.86 0.11 -6.81
C ILE A 52 11.02 1.05 -7.18
N ASN A 53 11.37 2.00 -6.31
CA ASN A 53 12.45 2.95 -6.58
C ASN A 53 13.85 2.29 -6.51
N LEU A 54 14.00 1.19 -5.77
CA LEU A 54 15.22 0.37 -5.77
C LEU A 54 15.33 -0.53 -7.02
N GLU A 55 14.20 -0.90 -7.62
CA GLU A 55 14.18 -1.66 -8.89
C GLU A 55 14.50 -0.76 -10.10
N ASP A 56 14.19 0.53 -10.06
CA ASP A 56 14.47 1.48 -11.15
C ASP A 56 15.97 1.90 -11.22
N GLU A 57 16.72 1.80 -10.11
CA GLU A 57 18.14 2.15 -10.05
C GLU A 57 19.11 0.98 -10.36
N LYS A 58 18.63 -0.16 -10.86
CA LYS A 58 19.45 -1.35 -11.19
C LYS A 58 19.56 -1.64 -12.68
#